data_AF-A0A3D3MDD4-F1
#
_entry.id   AF-A0A3D3MDD4-F1
#
_cell.length_a   1.000
_cell.length_b   1.000
_cell.length_c   1.000
_cell.angle_alpha   90.00
_cell.angle_beta   90.00
_cell.angle_gamma   90.00
#
_symmetry.space_group_name_H-M   'P 1'
#
loop_
_entity.id
_entity.type
_entity.pdbx_description
1 polymer ?
#
loop_
_entity_poly.entity_id
_entity_poly.type
_entity_poly.pdbx_seq_one_letter_code
_entity_poly.pdbx_strand_id
1 'polypeptide(L)'
;MRSKDGDFFDGILKKINTYMYSESRQFLKKKRKFGRRIYVERAQTLKHISSYSWNDPKVGLTPRERQYFLKQEEYCPFRKMYVPYYEFIEPWRFTLRIRPNMITHYKPVDFELEKEAAELESYLRQHKIAGIAQKTIYGGSYSWRTKKEDTDLIRSRKYFNCSMPATEIAESFLDDVSI
;
A
#
# COMPACT_ATOMS: atom_id res chain seq x y z
N MET A 1 7.45 30.87 17.54
CA MET A 1 6.00 30.96 17.81
C MET A 1 5.31 29.85 17.02
N ARG A 2 4.78 28.81 17.68
CA ARG A 2 4.03 27.74 17.00
C ARG A 2 2.66 28.31 16.60
N SER A 3 2.27 28.15 15.34
CA SER A 3 0.93 28.54 14.87
C SER A 3 -0.13 27.70 15.60
N LYS A 4 -1.35 28.24 15.72
CA LYS A 4 -2.49 27.53 16.35
C LYS A 4 -2.81 26.20 15.68
N ASP A 5 -2.46 26.05 14.40
CA ASP A 5 -2.66 24.82 13.62
C ASP A 5 -1.45 23.86 13.63
N GLY A 6 -0.47 24.05 14.52
CA GLY A 6 0.73 23.22 14.58
C GLY A 6 0.41 21.72 14.71
N ASP A 7 -0.49 21.36 15.62
CA ASP A 7 -0.89 19.97 15.86
C ASP A 7 -1.60 19.35 14.65
N PHE A 8 -2.35 20.16 13.89
CA PHE A 8 -3.02 19.73 12.67
C PHE A 8 -2.01 19.35 11.58
N PHE A 9 -1.03 20.21 11.32
CA PHE A 9 0.00 19.94 10.32
C PHE A 9 0.97 18.84 10.77
N ASP A 10 1.22 18.69 12.08
CA ASP A 10 1.94 17.54 12.63
C ASP A 10 1.18 16.23 12.37
N GLY A 11 -0.16 16.25 12.43
CA GLY A 11 -1.02 15.13 12.05
C GLY A 11 -0.90 14.73 10.58
N ILE A 12 -0.95 15.73 9.66
CA ILE A 12 -0.73 15.50 8.23
C ILE A 12 0.68 14.94 8.00
N LEU A 13 1.69 15.57 8.61
CA LEU A 13 3.08 15.17 8.43
C LEU A 13 3.27 13.71 8.80
N LYS A 14 2.71 13.22 9.92
CA LYS A 14 2.80 11.79 10.30
C LYS A 14 2.32 10.83 9.20
N LYS A 15 1.36 11.22 8.37
CA LYS A 15 0.79 10.39 7.29
C LYS A 15 1.64 10.42 6.01
N ILE A 16 2.20 11.59 5.68
CA ILE A 16 2.95 11.81 4.43
C ILE A 16 4.47 11.88 4.59
N ASN A 17 4.98 11.75 5.82
CA ASN A 17 6.41 11.87 6.08
C ASN A 17 7.19 10.76 5.36
N THR A 18 8.36 11.12 4.87
CA THR A 18 9.33 10.19 4.29
C THR A 18 10.58 10.21 5.15
N TYR A 19 11.23 9.05 5.28
CA TYR A 19 12.52 8.94 5.95
C TYR A 19 13.55 8.45 4.94
N MET A 20 14.72 9.08 4.97
CA MET A 20 15.87 8.67 4.20
C MET A 20 17.03 8.43 5.16
N TYR A 21 17.77 7.36 4.92
CA TYR A 21 18.95 7.02 5.69
C TYR A 21 20.20 7.21 4.83
N SER A 22 21.26 7.72 5.45
CA SER A 22 22.59 7.85 4.88
C SER A 22 23.61 7.56 5.96
N GLU A 23 24.71 6.93 5.58
CA GLU A 23 25.89 6.75 6.43
C GLU A 23 26.58 8.09 6.73
N SER A 24 26.42 9.07 5.83
CA SER A 24 27.06 10.38 5.93
C SER A 24 26.08 11.46 6.39
N ARG A 25 26.54 12.37 7.26
CA ARG A 25 25.74 13.52 7.73
C ARG A 25 25.39 14.51 6.61
N GLN A 26 26.08 14.45 5.48
CA GLN A 26 25.90 15.38 4.36
C GLN A 26 24.74 14.98 3.44
N PHE A 27 24.24 13.73 3.51
CA PHE A 27 23.14 13.24 2.66
C PHE A 27 23.36 13.46 1.15
N LEU A 28 24.62 13.44 0.71
CA LEU A 28 24.98 13.62 -0.69
C LEU A 28 25.01 12.28 -1.42
N LYS A 29 24.60 12.28 -2.68
CA LYS A 29 24.75 11.14 -3.59
C LYS A 29 25.81 11.44 -4.65
N LYS A 30 26.66 10.44 -4.94
CA LYS A 30 27.61 10.52 -6.05
C LYS A 30 26.82 10.46 -7.36
N LYS A 31 27.01 11.45 -8.23
CA LYS A 31 26.43 11.51 -9.58
C LYS A 31 27.54 11.83 -10.58
N ARG A 32 27.49 11.23 -11.77
CA ARG A 32 28.38 11.61 -12.87
C ARG A 32 27.67 12.67 -13.73
N LYS A 33 28.31 13.82 -13.93
CA LYS A 33 27.83 14.89 -14.81
C LYS A 33 28.99 15.32 -15.71
N PHE A 34 28.79 15.29 -17.03
CA PHE A 34 29.82 15.64 -18.02
C PHE A 34 31.18 14.96 -17.77
N GLY A 35 31.20 13.65 -17.52
CA GLY A 35 32.43 12.89 -17.29
C GLY A 35 33.08 13.06 -15.91
N ARG A 36 32.61 13.98 -15.06
CA ARG A 36 33.13 14.21 -13.70
C ARG A 36 32.22 13.59 -12.64
N ARG A 37 32.80 13.07 -11.56
CA ARG A 37 32.06 12.58 -10.38
C ARG A 37 31.85 13.75 -9.42
N ILE A 38 30.59 14.11 -9.19
CA ILE A 38 30.19 15.19 -8.29
C ILE A 38 29.30 14.63 -7.19
N TYR A 39 29.31 15.29 -6.03
CA TYR A 39 28.35 15.05 -4.98
C TYR A 39 27.17 16.00 -5.17
N VAL A 40 25.96 15.45 -5.13
CA VAL A 40 24.71 16.22 -5.29
C VAL A 40 23.81 15.91 -4.10
N GLU A 41 23.09 16.91 -3.62
CA GLU A 41 22.08 16.73 -2.58
C GLU A 41 21.04 15.68 -3.00
N ARG A 42 20.72 14.79 -2.06
CA ARG A 42 19.68 13.80 -2.28
C ARG A 42 18.33 14.47 -2.01
N ALA A 43 17.62 14.80 -3.07
CA ALA A 43 16.28 15.38 -2.98
C ALA A 43 15.37 14.46 -2.15
N GLN A 44 14.74 15.03 -1.12
CA GLN A 44 13.74 14.38 -0.29
C GLN A 44 12.42 15.12 -0.50
N THR A 45 11.42 14.40 -0.99
CA THR A 45 10.06 14.90 -1.18
C THR A 45 9.12 14.25 -0.18
N LEU A 46 8.01 14.93 0.10
CA LEU A 46 6.91 14.34 0.87
C LEU A 46 6.30 13.17 0.08
N LYS A 47 5.73 12.22 0.79
CA LYS A 47 5.07 11.08 0.16
C LYS A 47 3.79 11.54 -0.52
N HIS A 48 3.64 11.23 -1.80
CA HIS A 48 2.37 11.39 -2.49
C HIS A 48 1.37 10.30 -2.06
N ILE A 49 0.08 10.64 -2.07
CA ILE A 49 -0.99 9.70 -1.72
C ILE A 49 -1.53 9.12 -3.02
N SER A 50 -1.52 7.80 -3.17
CA SER A 50 -2.09 7.15 -4.35
C SER A 50 -3.62 7.22 -4.32
N SER A 51 -4.24 7.13 -5.49
CA SER A 51 -5.71 7.09 -5.60
C SER A 51 -6.37 5.99 -4.76
N TYR A 52 -5.73 4.82 -4.65
CA TYR A 52 -6.19 3.73 -3.79
C TYR A 52 -6.15 4.14 -2.31
N SER A 53 -5.03 4.72 -1.87
CA SER A 53 -4.83 5.12 -0.47
C SER A 53 -5.61 6.34 -0.02
N TRP A 54 -6.24 7.06 -0.95
CA TRP A 54 -6.98 8.29 -0.68
C TRP A 54 -8.22 8.07 0.21
N ASN A 55 -8.92 6.95 -0.01
CA ASN A 55 -10.11 6.58 0.77
C ASN A 55 -9.82 5.46 1.77
N ASP A 56 -8.57 5.03 1.90
CA ASP A 56 -8.21 3.94 2.80
C ASP A 56 -8.33 4.39 4.28
N PRO A 57 -9.04 3.63 5.12
CA PRO A 57 -9.18 3.95 6.54
C PRO A 57 -7.83 3.90 7.28
N LYS A 58 -6.85 3.16 6.74
CA LYS A 58 -5.48 3.09 7.28
C LYS A 58 -4.74 4.42 7.20
N VAL A 59 -4.97 5.21 6.16
CA VAL A 59 -4.38 6.56 6.04
C VAL A 59 -5.20 7.55 6.86
N GLY A 60 -6.53 7.36 6.90
CA GLY A 60 -7.41 8.11 7.78
C GLY A 60 -7.38 9.62 7.52
N LEU A 61 -7.43 10.04 6.26
CA LEU A 61 -7.49 11.46 5.90
C LEU A 61 -8.86 12.05 6.24
N THR A 62 -8.86 13.01 7.15
CA THR A 62 -10.07 13.78 7.49
C THR A 62 -10.47 14.68 6.30
N PRO A 63 -11.76 15.04 6.16
CA PRO A 63 -12.21 15.93 5.09
C PRO A 63 -11.46 17.26 5.04
N ARG A 64 -11.05 17.80 6.21
CA ARG A 64 -10.27 19.03 6.31
C ARG A 64 -8.84 18.85 5.79
N GLU A 65 -8.17 17.75 6.10
CA GLU A 65 -6.80 17.48 5.59
C GLU A 65 -6.80 17.30 4.07
N ARG A 66 -7.85 16.70 3.50
CA ARG A 66 -7.97 16.48 2.04
C ARG A 66 -7.91 17.76 1.22
N GLN A 67 -8.33 18.90 1.78
CA GLN A 67 -8.29 20.20 1.11
C GLN A 67 -6.85 20.66 0.79
N TYR A 68 -5.86 20.15 1.52
CA TYR A 68 -4.45 20.48 1.32
C TYR A 68 -3.74 19.61 0.28
N PHE A 69 -4.50 18.80 -0.46
CA PHE A 69 -3.94 17.96 -1.51
C PHE A 69 -4.55 18.29 -2.87
N LEU A 70 -3.68 18.32 -3.87
CA LEU A 70 -4.04 18.52 -5.27
C LEU A 70 -3.90 17.21 -6.03
N LYS A 71 -4.94 16.85 -6.78
CA LYS A 71 -4.93 15.68 -7.64
C LYS A 71 -4.07 15.97 -8.87
N GLN A 72 -3.06 15.15 -9.10
CA GLN A 72 -2.22 15.16 -10.29
C GLN A 72 -2.23 13.78 -10.96
N GLU A 73 -1.71 13.73 -12.19
CA GLU A 73 -1.60 12.51 -12.96
C GLU A 73 -0.19 12.39 -13.52
N GLU A 74 0.42 11.23 -13.36
CA GLU A 74 1.74 10.92 -13.92
C GLU A 74 1.61 9.73 -14.85
N TYR A 75 2.24 9.83 -16.02
CA TYR A 75 2.28 8.73 -16.95
C TYR A 75 3.18 7.61 -16.40
N CYS A 76 2.61 6.45 -16.11
CA CYS A 76 3.35 5.28 -15.67
C CYS A 76 3.76 4.44 -16.89
N PRO A 77 5.05 4.36 -17.28
CA PRO A 77 5.47 3.63 -18.47
C PRO A 77 5.21 2.12 -18.36
N PHE A 78 5.33 1.57 -17.14
CA PHE A 78 5.12 0.15 -16.88
C PHE A 78 3.67 -0.28 -17.16
N ARG A 79 2.70 0.55 -16.75
CA ARG A 79 1.27 0.28 -16.96
C ARG A 79 0.73 0.91 -18.25
N LYS A 80 1.53 1.73 -18.94
CA LYS A 80 1.17 2.50 -20.14
C LYS A 80 -0.09 3.36 -19.96
N MET A 81 -0.29 3.91 -18.76
CA MET A 81 -1.47 4.70 -18.40
C MET A 81 -1.10 5.85 -17.47
N TYR A 82 -1.95 6.89 -17.44
CA TYR A 82 -1.89 7.94 -16.44
C TYR A 82 -2.42 7.43 -15.11
N VAL A 83 -1.61 7.56 -14.06
CA VAL A 83 -1.96 7.13 -12.71
C VAL A 83 -2.21 8.39 -11.87
N PRO A 84 -3.42 8.57 -11.32
CA PRO A 84 -3.70 9.70 -10.46
C PRO A 84 -3.10 9.52 -9.07
N TYR A 85 -2.54 10.61 -8.55
CA TYR A 85 -2.01 10.72 -7.20
C TYR A 85 -2.32 12.10 -6.63
N TYR A 86 -2.15 12.26 -5.32
CA TYR A 86 -2.45 13.48 -4.59
C TYR A 86 -1.17 14.03 -3.98
N GLU A 87 -0.82 15.26 -4.38
CA GLU A 87 0.34 16.00 -3.87
C GLU A 87 -0.07 17.01 -2.82
N PHE A 88 0.77 17.22 -1.82
CA PHE A 88 0.54 18.25 -0.80
C PHE A 88 0.84 19.64 -1.37
N ILE A 89 -0.09 20.59 -1.18
CA ILE A 89 -0.07 21.90 -1.85
C ILE A 89 0.99 22.85 -1.27
N GLU A 90 1.28 22.77 0.03
CA GLU A 90 2.09 23.77 0.75
C GLU A 90 3.42 23.19 1.28
N PRO A 91 4.30 22.62 0.44
CA PRO A 91 5.49 21.89 0.89
C PRO A 91 6.45 22.76 1.73
N TRP A 92 6.43 24.09 1.56
CA TRP A 92 7.23 25.05 2.34
C TRP A 92 6.85 25.12 3.82
N ARG A 93 5.71 24.54 4.24
CA ARG A 93 5.35 24.45 5.66
C ARG A 93 6.25 23.51 6.44
N PHE A 94 6.90 22.57 5.76
CA PHE A 94 7.75 21.57 6.39
C PHE A 94 9.22 21.84 6.10
N THR A 95 10.04 21.70 7.14
CA THR A 95 11.50 21.81 7.03
C THR A 95 12.14 20.44 7.17
N LEU A 96 13.08 20.11 6.28
CA LEU A 96 13.87 18.90 6.40
C LEU A 96 14.70 18.94 7.68
N ARG A 97 14.66 17.86 8.47
CA ARG A 97 15.46 17.72 9.69
C ARG A 97 16.34 16.49 9.60
N ILE A 98 17.65 16.70 9.66
CA ILE A 98 18.63 15.62 9.78
C ILE A 98 18.77 15.27 11.26
N ARG A 99 18.61 13.99 11.58
CA ARG A 99 18.84 13.45 12.93
C ARG A 99 19.76 12.23 12.83
N PRO A 100 20.68 12.04 13.79
CA PRO A 100 21.41 10.79 13.87
C PRO A 100 20.42 9.65 14.14
N ASN A 101 20.47 8.60 13.33
CA ASN A 101 19.72 7.37 13.59
C ASN A 101 20.59 6.44 14.42
N MET A 102 20.56 6.61 15.74
CA MET A 102 21.32 5.77 16.67
C MET A 102 20.59 4.45 16.86
N ILE A 103 21.27 3.33 16.57
CA ILE A 103 20.80 2.00 16.97
C ILE A 103 21.03 1.88 18.48
N THR A 104 20.00 2.16 19.27
CA THR A 104 20.08 2.16 20.74
C THR A 104 19.92 0.76 21.34
N HIS A 105 19.26 -0.13 20.61
CA HIS A 105 18.97 -1.49 21.08
C HIS A 105 19.82 -2.49 20.31
N TYR A 106 20.51 -3.36 21.06
CA TYR A 106 21.17 -4.53 20.52
C TYR A 106 20.16 -5.68 20.46
N LYS A 107 19.95 -6.25 19.26
CA LYS A 107 19.26 -7.53 19.12
C LYS A 107 20.34 -8.61 19.22
N PRO A 108 20.39 -9.41 20.30
CA PRO A 108 21.31 -10.54 20.35
C PRO A 108 20.97 -11.50 19.20
N VAL A 109 21.98 -11.78 18.38
CA VAL A 109 21.88 -12.75 17.30
C VAL A 109 22.50 -14.04 17.82
N ASP A 110 21.68 -15.07 17.92
CA ASP A 110 22.15 -16.43 18.16
C ASP A 110 22.50 -17.05 16.80
N PHE A 111 23.80 -17.23 16.58
CA PHE A 111 24.32 -17.73 15.30
C PHE A 111 23.90 -19.17 15.02
N GLU A 112 23.69 -20.00 16.06
CA GLU A 112 23.27 -21.38 15.90
C GLU A 112 21.81 -21.41 15.43
N LEU A 113 20.94 -20.63 16.07
CA LEU A 113 19.53 -20.51 15.66
C LEU A 113 19.37 -19.90 14.26
N GLU A 114 20.13 -18.87 13.90
CA GLU A 114 20.05 -18.29 12.54
C GLU A 114 20.52 -19.29 11.48
N LYS A 115 21.55 -20.09 11.79
CA LYS A 115 22.03 -21.14 10.90
C LYS A 115 20.98 -22.23 10.71
N GLU A 116 20.38 -22.74 11.79
CA GLU A 116 19.32 -23.74 11.72
C GLU A 116 18.10 -23.22 10.94
N ALA A 117 17.69 -21.96 11.16
CA ALA A 117 16.61 -21.33 10.43
C ALA A 117 16.91 -21.23 8.92
N ALA A 118 18.14 -20.88 8.55
CA ALA A 118 18.57 -20.82 7.15
C ALA A 118 18.60 -22.20 6.49
N GLU A 119 19.04 -23.23 7.21
CA GLU A 119 19.02 -24.63 6.73
C GLU A 119 17.60 -25.12 6.47
N LEU A 120 16.67 -24.84 7.39
CA LEU A 120 15.25 -25.15 7.22
C LEU A 120 14.62 -24.37 6.06
N GLU A 121 14.90 -23.07 5.93
CA GLU A 121 14.37 -22.28 4.80
C GLU A 121 14.89 -22.82 3.46
N SER A 122 16.18 -23.17 3.38
CA SER A 122 16.79 -23.78 2.20
C SER A 122 16.11 -25.11 1.84
N TYR A 123 15.88 -25.97 2.83
CA TYR A 123 15.16 -27.24 2.66
C TYR A 123 13.72 -27.02 2.18
N LEU A 124 12.97 -26.11 2.79
CA LEU A 124 11.58 -25.82 2.43
C LEU A 124 11.44 -25.18 1.03
N ARG A 125 12.42 -24.37 0.61
CA ARG A 125 12.44 -23.74 -0.72
C ARG A 125 12.71 -24.74 -1.85
N GLN A 126 13.14 -25.96 -1.58
CA GLN A 126 13.30 -26.97 -2.61
C GLN A 126 11.96 -27.21 -3.31
N HIS A 127 11.95 -27.12 -4.64
CA HIS A 127 10.73 -27.15 -5.46
C HIS A 127 9.83 -28.37 -5.16
N LYS A 128 10.42 -29.54 -4.89
CA LYS A 128 9.67 -30.76 -4.52
C LYS A 128 8.91 -30.59 -3.20
N ILE A 129 9.59 -30.07 -2.17
CA ILE A 129 9.04 -29.92 -0.82
C ILE A 129 8.01 -28.77 -0.80
N ALA A 130 8.33 -27.64 -1.41
CA ALA A 130 7.40 -26.52 -1.57
C ALA A 130 6.11 -26.96 -2.28
N GLY A 131 6.21 -27.76 -3.34
CA GLY A 131 5.05 -28.29 -4.06
C GLY A 131 4.20 -29.25 -3.23
N ILE A 132 4.82 -30.06 -2.36
CA ILE A 132 4.10 -30.95 -1.42
C ILE A 132 3.39 -30.10 -0.37
N ALA A 133 4.13 -29.21 0.30
CA ALA A 133 3.60 -28.33 1.35
C ALA A 133 2.44 -27.47 0.83
N GLN A 134 2.54 -26.95 -0.40
CA GLN A 134 1.48 -26.14 -0.98
C GLN A 134 0.20 -26.96 -1.25
N LYS A 135 0.35 -28.21 -1.71
CA LYS A 135 -0.78 -29.11 -1.93
C LYS A 135 -1.43 -29.58 -0.63
N THR A 136 -0.65 -29.83 0.42
CA THR A 136 -1.15 -30.32 1.71
C THR A 136 -1.77 -29.22 2.55
N ILE A 137 -1.17 -28.03 2.60
CA ILE A 137 -1.63 -26.92 3.46
C ILE A 137 -2.78 -26.14 2.83
N TYR A 138 -2.65 -25.76 1.55
CA TYR A 138 -3.60 -24.87 0.90
C TYR A 138 -4.62 -25.60 0.03
N GLY A 139 -4.58 -26.95 0.01
CA GLY A 139 -5.28 -27.75 -0.98
C GLY A 139 -4.67 -27.59 -2.37
N GLY A 140 -4.76 -28.62 -3.21
CA GLY A 140 -4.15 -28.61 -4.55
C GLY A 140 -4.44 -27.31 -5.31
N SER A 141 -3.40 -26.73 -5.92
CA SER A 141 -3.56 -25.52 -6.74
C SER A 141 -4.57 -25.81 -7.85
N TYR A 142 -5.77 -25.24 -7.76
CA TYR A 142 -6.75 -25.28 -8.84
C TYR A 142 -6.17 -24.54 -10.05
N SER A 143 -5.50 -25.31 -10.89
CA SER A 143 -4.92 -24.87 -12.16
C SER A 143 -6.07 -24.57 -13.12
N TRP A 144 -6.58 -23.34 -13.09
CA TRP A 144 -7.26 -22.67 -14.20
C TRP A 144 -8.57 -23.30 -14.75
N ARG A 145 -9.01 -24.48 -14.31
CA ARG A 145 -10.16 -25.20 -14.90
C ARG A 145 -11.54 -24.80 -14.36
N THR A 146 -11.66 -24.38 -13.10
CA THR A 146 -13.00 -24.11 -12.52
C THR A 146 -13.65 -22.82 -13.03
N LYS A 147 -12.88 -21.85 -13.54
CA LYS A 147 -13.43 -20.52 -13.90
C LYS A 147 -14.15 -20.45 -15.24
N LYS A 148 -13.94 -21.40 -16.17
CA LYS A 148 -14.62 -21.38 -17.47
C LYS A 148 -16.03 -21.94 -17.39
N GLU A 149 -16.26 -22.91 -16.51
CA GLU A 149 -17.55 -23.59 -16.37
C GLU A 149 -18.61 -22.66 -15.71
N ASP A 150 -18.18 -21.75 -14.83
CA ASP A 150 -19.09 -20.81 -14.16
C ASP A 150 -19.37 -19.51 -14.94
N THR A 151 -18.49 -19.10 -15.87
CA THR A 151 -18.70 -17.85 -16.63
C THR A 151 -19.88 -17.93 -17.59
N ASP A 152 -20.18 -19.11 -18.13
CA ASP A 152 -21.32 -19.32 -19.03
C ASP A 152 -22.66 -19.36 -18.26
N LEU A 153 -22.62 -19.79 -16.99
CA LEU A 153 -23.76 -19.74 -16.06
C LEU A 153 -24.03 -18.32 -15.53
N ILE A 154 -22.99 -17.50 -15.39
CA ILE A 154 -23.11 -16.09 -15.01
C ILE A 154 -23.61 -15.22 -16.18
N ARG A 155 -23.22 -15.53 -17.42
CA ARG A 155 -23.74 -14.84 -18.63
C ARG A 155 -25.19 -15.20 -18.96
N SER A 156 -25.65 -16.41 -18.62
CA SER A 156 -27.01 -16.88 -18.89
C SER A 156 -28.01 -16.54 -17.78
N ARG A 157 -27.54 -16.19 -16.57
CA ARG A 157 -28.37 -15.50 -15.58
C ARG A 157 -28.57 -14.06 -16.05
N LYS A 158 -29.61 -13.89 -16.86
CA LYS A 158 -30.52 -12.74 -16.77
C LYS A 158 -30.72 -12.48 -15.28
N TYR A 159 -29.94 -11.58 -14.70
CA TYR A 159 -30.33 -10.95 -13.45
C TYR A 159 -31.67 -10.31 -13.78
N PHE A 160 -32.73 -10.87 -13.22
CA PHE A 160 -33.96 -10.12 -13.05
C PHE A 160 -33.52 -8.81 -12.38
N ASN A 161 -33.56 -7.72 -13.12
CA ASN A 161 -33.63 -6.40 -12.52
C ASN A 161 -35.04 -6.30 -11.92
N CYS A 162 -35.25 -6.99 -10.79
CA CYS A 162 -36.41 -6.73 -9.97
C CYS A 162 -36.13 -5.37 -9.32
N SER A 163 -36.63 -4.31 -9.96
CA SER A 163 -36.69 -2.97 -9.40
C SER A 163 -37.83 -2.89 -8.39
N MET A 164 -37.89 -3.83 -7.44
CA MET A 164 -38.85 -3.73 -6.34
C MET A 164 -38.13 -3.18 -5.10
N PRO A 165 -38.70 -2.16 -4.44
CA PRO A 165 -38.20 -1.71 -3.15
C PRO A 165 -38.30 -2.83 -2.11
N ALA A 166 -37.38 -2.83 -1.14
CA ALA A 166 -37.29 -3.87 -0.11
C ALA A 166 -38.59 -4.07 0.71
N THR A 167 -39.50 -3.09 0.69
CA THR A 167 -40.82 -3.14 1.34
C THR A 167 -41.78 -4.14 0.69
N GLU A 168 -41.87 -4.14 -0.65
CA GLU A 168 -42.75 -5.07 -1.38
C GLU A 168 -42.29 -6.53 -1.24
N ILE A 169 -40.99 -6.74 -1.05
CA ILE A 169 -40.43 -8.08 -0.79
C ILE A 169 -40.88 -8.58 0.60
N ALA A 170 -40.89 -7.72 1.61
CA ALA A 170 -41.28 -8.10 2.96
C ALA A 170 -42.77 -8.43 3.09
N GLU A 171 -43.64 -7.68 2.39
CA GLU A 171 -45.08 -7.92 2.37
C GLU A 171 -45.45 -9.26 1.73
N SER A 172 -44.74 -9.68 0.66
CA SER A 172 -44.99 -10.97 0.01
C SER A 172 -44.73 -12.22 0.89
N PHE A 173 -44.01 -12.08 2.00
CA PHE A 173 -43.77 -13.18 2.94
C PHE A 173 -44.79 -13.23 4.09
N LEU A 174 -45.68 -12.25 4.20
CA LEU A 174 -46.70 -12.20 5.26
C LEU A 174 -48.01 -12.87 4.83
N ASP A 175 -48.26 -12.99 3.51
CA ASP A 175 -49.52 -13.52 2.97
C ASP A 175 -49.61 -15.06 2.97
N ASP A 176 -48.51 -15.79 3.27
CA ASP A 176 -48.50 -17.26 3.33
C ASP A 176 -48.96 -17.83 4.70
N VAL A 177 -49.41 -16.98 5.63
CA VAL A 177 -49.95 -17.41 6.94
C VAL A 177 -51.44 -17.06 7.06
N SER A 178 -52.23 -17.47 6.07
CA SER A 178 -53.65 -17.71 6.25
C SER A 178 -54.21 -18.60 5.14
N ILE A 179 -54.22 -19.91 5.40
CA ILE A 179 -55.31 -20.89 5.20
C ILE A 179 -54.83 -22.24 5.76
#